data_AF-R5E3K9-F1
#
_entry.id   AF-R5E3K9-F1
#
_cell.length_a   1.000
_cell.length_b   1.000
_cell.length_c   1.000
_cell.angle_alpha   90.00
_cell.angle_beta   90.00
_cell.angle_gamma   90.00
#
_symmetry.space_group_name_H-M   'P 1'
#
loop_
_entity.id
_entity.type
_entity.pdbx_description
1 polymer ?
#
loop_
_entity_poly.entity_id
_entity_poly.type
_entity_poly.pdbx_seq_one_letter_code
_entity_poly.pdbx_strand_id
1 'polypeptide(L)'
;MKQYIIQGYAINEKRLAALQKTVDIQTKMLACTLDVEEADVLRAVTLYTEALMLLDQYDHQSLEKSEGNQPIYRITYADCRSMVDAMEDSFHSDVFGVEKEKGKVEGILAAVYQSVFGGDVYPSLEEKAANLLYFMIKDHPYADGCKRIAASLFLEFLDRNDFLYKDSEKRISDGALVAITLMIAESDPEEKEIMVKLVMNLLTL
;
A
#
# COMPACT_ATOMS: atom_id res chain seq x y z
N MET A 1 3.57 -1.61 -32.69
CA MET A 1 3.33 -1.65 -31.22
C MET A 1 4.48 -2.24 -30.41
N LYS A 2 5.06 -3.41 -30.75
CA LYS A 2 6.22 -3.97 -30.02
C LYS A 2 7.45 -3.06 -29.95
N GLN A 3 7.67 -2.23 -30.96
CA GLN A 3 8.87 -1.37 -31.07
C GLN A 3 8.83 -0.15 -30.13
N TYR A 4 7.64 0.33 -29.75
CA TYR A 4 7.48 1.44 -28.80
C TYR A 4 7.68 0.99 -27.34
N ILE A 5 7.30 -0.25 -26.99
CA ILE A 5 7.51 -0.82 -25.65
C ILE A 5 9.01 -1.05 -25.41
N ILE A 6 9.73 -1.55 -26.40
CA ILE A 6 11.19 -1.77 -26.33
C ILE A 6 11.94 -0.41 -26.24
N GLN A 7 11.45 0.62 -26.94
CA GLN A 7 12.03 1.96 -26.85
C GLN A 7 11.76 2.63 -25.49
N GLY A 8 10.55 2.49 -24.94
CA GLY A 8 10.24 2.98 -23.59
C GLY A 8 11.10 2.31 -22.52
N TYR A 9 11.26 0.99 -22.61
CA TYR A 9 12.11 0.21 -21.71
C TYR A 9 13.59 0.62 -21.80
N ALA A 10 14.14 0.76 -23.02
CA ALA A 10 15.53 1.15 -23.23
C ALA A 10 15.82 2.61 -22.84
N ILE A 11 14.82 3.50 -22.92
CA ILE A 11 14.92 4.88 -22.41
C ILE A 11 14.94 4.86 -20.88
N ASN A 12 14.14 3.99 -20.26
CA ASN A 12 14.07 3.85 -18.82
C ASN A 12 15.40 3.33 -18.24
N GLU A 13 16.03 2.32 -18.85
CA GLU A 13 17.36 1.84 -18.45
C GLU A 13 18.44 2.93 -18.52
N LYS A 14 18.43 3.74 -19.59
CA LYS A 14 19.41 4.84 -19.74
C LYS A 14 19.21 5.95 -18.70
N ARG A 15 17.95 6.27 -18.38
CA ARG A 15 17.61 7.29 -17.37
C ARG A 15 17.91 6.78 -15.96
N LEU A 16 17.66 5.50 -15.69
CA LEU A 16 18.03 4.79 -14.47
C LEU A 16 19.56 4.80 -14.26
N ALA A 17 20.33 4.47 -15.29
CA ALA A 17 21.79 4.52 -15.23
C ALA A 17 22.31 5.95 -14.99
N ALA A 18 21.65 6.97 -15.55
CA ALA A 18 22.00 8.37 -15.33
C ALA A 18 21.67 8.85 -13.90
N LEU A 19 20.53 8.41 -13.35
CA LEU A 19 20.14 8.67 -11.97
C LEU A 19 21.09 7.99 -11.00
N GLN A 20 21.35 6.68 -11.14
CA GLN A 20 22.34 5.95 -10.35
C GLN A 20 23.70 6.65 -10.38
N LYS A 21 24.16 7.07 -11.55
CA LYS A 21 25.45 7.76 -11.69
C LYS A 21 25.46 9.13 -11.01
N THR A 22 24.36 9.87 -11.07
CA THR A 22 24.23 11.18 -10.40
C THR A 22 24.22 11.01 -8.89
N VAL A 23 23.47 10.03 -8.41
CA VAL A 23 23.36 9.63 -7.03
C VAL A 23 24.72 9.17 -6.49
N ASP A 24 25.45 8.30 -7.19
CA ASP A 24 26.80 7.88 -6.84
C ASP A 24 27.79 9.05 -6.72
N ILE A 25 27.73 10.00 -7.65
CA ILE A 25 28.61 11.17 -7.65
C ILE A 25 28.31 12.05 -6.43
N GLN A 26 27.03 12.30 -6.13
CA GLN A 26 26.62 13.09 -4.97
C GLN A 26 26.96 12.40 -3.65
N THR A 27 26.80 11.08 -3.58
CA THR A 27 27.19 10.23 -2.44
C THR A 27 28.67 10.36 -2.13
N LYS A 28 29.53 10.18 -3.14
CA LYS A 28 30.99 10.33 -3.00
C LYS A 28 31.39 11.74 -2.58
N MET A 29 30.69 12.75 -3.08
CA MET A 29 30.94 14.14 -2.73
C MET A 29 30.55 14.44 -1.26
N LEU A 30 29.43 13.89 -0.78
CA LEU A 30 28.95 14.03 0.59
C LEU A 30 29.82 13.26 1.60
N ALA A 31 30.22 12.03 1.28
CA ALA A 31 31.14 11.24 2.10
C ALA A 31 32.49 11.95 2.31
N CYS A 32 33.05 12.53 1.24
CA CYS A 32 34.31 13.28 1.31
C CYS A 32 34.22 14.60 2.10
N THR A 33 33.03 15.17 2.30
CA THR A 33 32.85 16.45 3.00
C THR A 33 32.45 16.32 4.46
N LEU A 34 31.91 15.17 4.87
CA LEU A 34 31.33 15.00 6.21
C LEU A 34 32.12 14.06 7.14
N ASP A 35 33.23 13.46 6.68
CA ASP A 35 34.03 12.47 7.46
C ASP A 35 33.16 11.31 7.99
N VAL A 36 32.16 10.93 7.20
CA VAL A 36 31.21 9.84 7.46
C VAL A 36 31.66 8.62 6.65
N GLU A 37 31.57 7.42 7.23
CA GLU A 37 31.92 6.18 6.52
C GLU A 37 31.12 6.06 5.21
N GLU A 38 31.81 5.77 4.11
CA GLU A 38 31.21 5.65 2.76
C GLU A 38 30.02 4.67 2.75
N ALA A 39 30.04 3.65 3.62
CA ALA A 39 28.97 2.68 3.82
C ALA A 39 27.68 3.26 4.43
N ASP A 40 27.76 4.28 5.28
CA ASP A 40 26.58 4.95 5.84
C ASP A 40 25.94 5.88 4.80
N VAL A 41 26.75 6.58 4.01
CA VAL A 41 26.27 7.45 2.93
C VAL A 41 25.64 6.62 1.80
N LEU A 42 26.27 5.49 1.43
CA LEU A 42 25.72 4.57 0.41
C LEU A 42 24.38 4.00 0.85
N ARG A 43 24.24 3.62 2.13
CA ARG A 43 22.98 3.09 2.69
C ARG A 43 21.87 4.14 2.70
N ALA A 44 22.17 5.36 3.14
CA ALA A 44 21.22 6.47 3.10
C ALA A 44 20.76 6.74 1.66
N VAL A 45 21.68 6.71 0.72
CA VAL A 45 21.41 6.95 -0.69
C VAL A 45 20.57 5.83 -1.31
N THR A 46 20.84 4.57 -1.01
CA THR A 46 19.98 3.46 -1.46
C THR A 46 18.57 3.59 -0.89
N LEU A 47 18.44 3.91 0.41
CA LEU A 47 17.15 4.11 1.08
C LEU A 47 16.30 5.22 0.42
N TYR A 48 16.93 6.34 0.02
CA TYR A 48 16.20 7.41 -0.66
C TYR A 48 15.96 7.12 -2.14
N THR A 49 16.80 6.31 -2.79
CA THR A 49 16.64 5.98 -4.22
C THR A 49 15.34 5.23 -4.47
N GLU A 50 15.01 4.25 -3.64
CA GLU A 50 13.77 3.47 -3.78
C GLU A 50 12.52 4.35 -3.59
N ALA A 51 12.52 5.22 -2.56
CA ALA A 51 11.44 6.17 -2.33
C ALA A 51 11.26 7.15 -3.49
N LEU A 52 12.36 7.70 -4.03
CA LEU A 52 12.32 8.63 -5.18
C LEU A 52 11.87 7.94 -6.47
N MET A 53 12.26 6.68 -6.68
CA MET A 53 11.79 5.88 -7.81
C MET A 53 10.30 5.61 -7.72
N LEU A 54 9.77 5.30 -6.53
CA LEU A 54 8.34 5.10 -6.34
C LEU A 54 7.53 6.37 -6.66
N LEU A 55 8.03 7.54 -6.23
CA LEU A 55 7.41 8.83 -6.55
C LEU A 55 7.43 9.13 -8.05
N ASP A 56 8.57 8.93 -8.73
CA ASP A 56 8.67 9.13 -10.18
C ASP A 56 7.71 8.20 -10.95
N GLN A 57 7.61 6.93 -10.52
CA GLN A 57 6.69 5.97 -11.11
C GLN A 57 5.22 6.37 -10.90
N TYR A 58 4.89 6.88 -9.71
CA TYR A 58 3.56 7.39 -9.38
C TYR A 58 3.18 8.57 -10.29
N ASP A 59 4.05 9.57 -10.40
CA ASP A 59 3.82 10.77 -11.22
C ASP A 59 3.59 10.42 -12.71
N HIS A 60 4.29 9.40 -13.21
CA HIS A 60 4.17 8.92 -14.59
C HIS A 60 3.09 7.83 -14.77
N GLN A 61 2.29 7.52 -13.76
CA GLN A 61 1.25 6.47 -13.79
C GLN A 61 1.79 5.10 -14.23
N SER A 62 3.04 4.81 -13.86
CA SER A 62 3.81 3.64 -14.32
C SER A 62 4.16 2.66 -13.21
N LEU A 63 3.58 2.83 -12.01
CA LEU A 63 3.72 1.84 -10.94
C LEU A 63 3.29 0.46 -11.45
N GLU A 64 4.09 -0.53 -11.08
CA GLU A 64 3.78 -1.95 -11.30
C GLU A 64 3.31 -2.58 -9.98
N LYS A 65 2.66 -3.75 -10.10
CA LYS A 65 2.30 -4.54 -8.92
C LYS A 65 3.58 -5.15 -8.35
N SER A 66 3.82 -4.97 -7.06
CA SER A 66 4.92 -5.67 -6.38
C SER A 66 4.67 -7.18 -6.36
N GLU A 67 5.73 -7.97 -6.23
CA GLU A 67 5.60 -9.41 -6.01
C GLU A 67 4.86 -9.64 -4.69
N GLY A 68 3.87 -10.52 -4.75
CA GLY A 68 2.96 -10.74 -3.64
C GLY A 68 3.09 -12.11 -2.99
N ASN A 69 2.79 -12.16 -1.70
CA ASN A 69 2.81 -13.37 -0.88
C ASN A 69 1.46 -14.10 -0.94
N GLN A 70 1.46 -15.39 -0.63
CA GLN A 70 0.22 -16.16 -0.50
C GLN A 70 -0.47 -15.82 0.82
N PRO A 71 -1.76 -15.47 0.83
CA PRO A 71 -2.49 -15.20 2.06
C PRO A 71 -2.72 -16.49 2.85
N ILE A 72 -2.37 -16.49 4.13
CA ILE A 72 -2.62 -17.60 5.07
C ILE A 72 -3.93 -17.42 5.85
N TYR A 73 -4.44 -16.18 5.90
CA TYR A 73 -5.64 -15.80 6.62
C TYR A 73 -6.63 -15.05 5.71
N ARG A 74 -7.93 -15.27 5.96
CA ARG A 74 -9.04 -14.60 5.28
C ARG A 74 -9.89 -13.86 6.31
N ILE A 75 -10.00 -12.54 6.16
CA ILE A 75 -10.88 -11.74 7.02
C ILE A 75 -12.35 -12.01 6.69
N THR A 76 -13.17 -12.09 7.74
CA THR A 76 -14.60 -12.39 7.67
C THR A 76 -15.43 -11.20 8.17
N TYR A 77 -16.73 -11.22 7.87
CA TYR A 77 -17.65 -10.22 8.43
C TYR A 77 -17.66 -10.23 9.96
N ALA A 78 -17.54 -11.41 10.58
CA ALA A 78 -17.49 -11.53 12.03
C ALA A 78 -16.24 -10.86 12.62
N ASP A 79 -15.10 -10.93 11.94
CA ASP A 79 -13.90 -10.19 12.34
C ASP A 79 -14.12 -8.68 12.24
N CYS A 80 -14.72 -8.23 11.13
CA CYS A 80 -15.05 -6.81 10.95
C CYS A 80 -15.95 -6.28 12.07
N ARG A 81 -16.99 -7.03 12.43
CA ARG A 81 -17.90 -6.70 13.55
C ARG A 81 -17.15 -6.66 14.87
N SER A 82 -16.37 -7.69 15.19
CA SER A 82 -15.62 -7.76 16.44
C SER A 82 -14.62 -6.61 16.57
N MET A 83 -13.96 -6.23 15.47
CA MET A 83 -13.05 -5.08 15.42
C MET A 83 -13.78 -3.76 15.68
N VAL A 84 -14.92 -3.55 15.02
CA VAL A 84 -15.74 -2.35 15.20
C VAL A 84 -16.22 -2.22 16.64
N ASP A 85 -16.74 -3.31 17.21
CA ASP A 85 -17.24 -3.33 18.58
C ASP A 85 -16.10 -3.02 19.58
N ALA A 86 -14.88 -3.52 19.34
CA ALA A 86 -13.70 -3.21 20.16
C ALA A 86 -13.21 -1.74 20.03
N MET A 87 -13.50 -1.08 18.90
CA MET A 87 -13.13 0.32 18.67
C MET A 87 -14.17 1.30 19.23
N GLU A 88 -15.45 0.91 19.29
CA GLU A 88 -16.56 1.76 19.74
C GLU A 88 -16.30 2.37 21.13
N ASP A 89 -15.74 1.57 22.04
CA ASP A 89 -15.36 1.97 23.39
C ASP A 89 -14.40 3.17 23.43
N SER A 90 -13.60 3.37 22.38
CA SER A 90 -12.60 4.44 22.29
C SER A 90 -13.07 5.70 21.55
N PHE A 91 -14.16 5.63 20.77
CA PHE A 91 -14.54 6.72 19.85
C PHE A 91 -15.89 7.41 20.14
N HIS A 92 -16.64 6.98 21.16
CA HIS A 92 -17.80 7.67 21.78
C HIS A 92 -18.72 8.43 20.80
N SER A 93 -19.08 7.81 19.68
CA SER A 93 -20.02 8.37 18.70
C SER A 93 -21.16 7.38 18.53
N ASP A 94 -22.40 7.84 18.68
CA ASP A 94 -23.61 7.01 18.66
C ASP A 94 -23.82 6.24 17.34
N VAL A 95 -23.09 6.61 16.28
CA VAL A 95 -23.20 6.03 14.93
C VAL A 95 -21.88 5.45 14.42
N PHE A 96 -20.85 5.37 15.26
CA PHE A 96 -19.57 4.80 14.88
C PHE A 96 -19.73 3.32 14.52
N GLY A 97 -19.24 2.90 13.35
CA GLY A 97 -19.27 1.49 12.96
C GLY A 97 -20.65 0.91 12.67
N VAL A 98 -21.71 1.75 12.68
CA VAL A 98 -23.04 1.36 12.22
C VAL A 98 -23.03 1.26 10.70
N GLU A 99 -23.34 0.09 10.17
CA GLU A 99 -23.40 -0.15 8.73
C GLU A 99 -24.53 0.67 8.10
N LYS A 100 -24.25 1.39 7.01
CA LYS A 100 -25.25 2.25 6.33
C LYS A 100 -26.36 1.43 5.69
N GLU A 101 -26.00 0.29 5.12
CA GLU A 101 -26.87 -0.60 4.38
C GLU A 101 -26.50 -2.03 4.74
N LYS A 102 -27.49 -2.85 5.09
CA LYS A 102 -27.26 -4.24 5.45
C LYS A 102 -26.58 -5.00 4.31
N GLY A 103 -25.45 -5.63 4.59
CA GLY A 103 -24.74 -6.48 3.60
C GLY A 103 -23.67 -5.76 2.79
N LYS A 104 -23.41 -4.48 3.08
CA LYS A 104 -22.44 -3.66 2.35
C LYS A 104 -21.01 -4.09 2.66
N VAL A 105 -20.70 -4.38 3.92
CA VAL A 105 -19.40 -4.92 4.33
C VAL A 105 -19.21 -6.32 3.74
N GLU A 106 -20.23 -7.18 3.80
CA GLU A 106 -20.18 -8.50 3.14
C GLU A 106 -19.96 -8.39 1.62
N GLY A 107 -20.57 -7.39 0.97
CA GLY A 107 -20.36 -7.10 -0.44
C GLY A 107 -18.92 -6.72 -0.76
N ILE A 108 -18.30 -5.86 0.06
CA ILE A 108 -16.87 -5.51 -0.07
C ILE A 108 -15.99 -6.74 0.10
N LEU A 109 -16.23 -7.55 1.14
CA LEU A 109 -15.48 -8.78 1.35
C LEU A 109 -15.67 -9.77 0.19
N ALA A 110 -16.88 -9.89 -0.35
CA ALA A 110 -17.14 -10.72 -1.51
C ALA A 110 -16.36 -10.26 -2.76
N ALA A 111 -16.22 -8.95 -2.97
CA ALA A 111 -15.43 -8.39 -4.07
C ALA A 111 -13.93 -8.64 -3.88
N VAL A 112 -13.38 -8.48 -2.66
CA VAL A 112 -11.98 -8.75 -2.34
C VAL A 112 -11.61 -10.23 -2.51
N TYR A 113 -12.54 -11.13 -2.21
CA TYR A 113 -12.33 -12.57 -2.29
C TYR A 113 -13.02 -13.21 -3.51
N GLN A 114 -13.37 -12.42 -4.52
CA GLN A 114 -14.01 -12.93 -5.73
C GLN A 114 -13.01 -13.75 -6.55
N SER A 115 -13.49 -14.85 -7.13
CA SER A 115 -12.73 -15.65 -8.09
C SER A 115 -13.42 -15.65 -9.46
N VAL A 116 -12.63 -15.57 -10.54
CA VAL A 116 -13.09 -15.55 -11.93
C VAL A 116 -12.23 -16.55 -12.73
N PHE A 117 -12.85 -17.37 -13.58
CA PHE A 117 -12.16 -18.38 -14.41
C PHE A 117 -11.21 -19.32 -13.63
N GLY A 118 -11.54 -19.62 -12.37
CA GLY A 118 -10.75 -20.55 -11.54
C GLY A 118 -9.57 -19.93 -10.79
N GLY A 119 -9.42 -18.61 -10.82
CA GLY A 119 -8.42 -17.89 -10.02
C GLY A 119 -9.02 -16.68 -9.29
N ASP A 120 -8.42 -16.28 -8.17
CA ASP A 120 -8.81 -15.08 -7.45
C ASP A 120 -8.51 -13.82 -8.27
N VAL A 121 -9.40 -12.82 -8.21
CA VAL A 121 -9.19 -11.51 -8.83
C VAL A 121 -7.97 -10.82 -8.23
N TYR A 122 -7.79 -10.99 -6.92
CA TYR A 122 -6.65 -10.50 -6.14
C TYR A 122 -5.89 -11.71 -5.59
N PRO A 123 -4.91 -12.27 -6.32
CA PRO A 123 -4.26 -13.52 -5.94
C PRO A 123 -3.33 -13.40 -4.73
N SER A 124 -2.70 -12.23 -4.52
CA SER A 124 -1.75 -12.03 -3.42
C SER A 124 -2.35 -11.42 -2.15
N LEU A 125 -1.64 -11.58 -1.03
CA LEU A 125 -1.92 -10.94 0.24
C LEU A 125 -1.96 -9.41 0.09
N GLU A 126 -0.95 -8.83 -0.56
CA GLU A 126 -0.77 -7.40 -0.76
C GLU A 126 -1.91 -6.83 -1.61
N GLU A 127 -2.31 -7.53 -2.67
CA GLU A 127 -3.47 -7.13 -3.48
C GLU A 127 -4.76 -7.16 -2.64
N LYS A 128 -4.97 -8.20 -1.84
CA LYS A 128 -6.15 -8.30 -0.97
C LYS A 128 -6.15 -7.22 0.10
N ALA A 129 -5.01 -6.95 0.74
CA ALA A 129 -4.86 -5.91 1.74
C ALA A 129 -5.12 -4.52 1.15
N ALA A 130 -4.49 -4.20 0.01
CA ALA A 130 -4.64 -2.92 -0.65
C ALA A 130 -6.09 -2.69 -1.14
N ASN A 131 -6.73 -3.69 -1.74
CA ASN A 131 -8.13 -3.57 -2.17
C ASN A 131 -9.10 -3.53 -0.98
N LEU A 132 -8.84 -4.28 0.10
CA LEU A 132 -9.64 -4.19 1.32
C LEU A 132 -9.61 -2.76 1.89
N LEU A 133 -8.42 -2.17 2.02
CA LEU A 133 -8.24 -0.78 2.46
C LEU A 133 -8.98 0.18 1.52
N TYR A 134 -8.79 0.03 0.20
CA TYR A 134 -9.40 0.89 -0.80
C TYR A 134 -10.94 0.87 -0.72
N PHE A 135 -11.56 -0.30 -0.77
CA PHE A 135 -13.02 -0.43 -0.76
C PHE A 135 -13.65 0.00 0.57
N MET A 136 -13.04 -0.36 1.71
CA MET A 136 -13.56 0.05 3.01
C MET A 136 -13.51 1.57 3.22
N ILE A 137 -12.61 2.27 2.51
CA ILE A 137 -12.57 3.73 2.49
C ILE A 137 -13.58 4.29 1.48
N LYS A 138 -13.49 3.91 0.19
CA LYS A 138 -14.26 4.54 -0.90
C LYS A 138 -15.75 4.22 -0.87
N ASP A 139 -16.11 2.99 -0.51
CA ASP A 139 -17.51 2.57 -0.55
C ASP A 139 -18.29 3.08 0.67
N HIS A 140 -17.56 3.61 1.67
CA HIS A 140 -18.09 4.15 2.92
C HIS A 140 -19.17 3.24 3.55
N PRO A 141 -18.84 1.99 3.92
CA PRO A 141 -19.82 1.02 4.39
C PRO A 141 -20.46 1.42 5.74
N TYR A 142 -19.77 2.22 6.55
CA TYR A 142 -20.25 2.66 7.86
C TYR A 142 -20.70 4.12 7.85
N ALA A 143 -21.63 4.47 8.76
CA ALA A 143 -22.15 5.81 8.94
C ALA A 143 -21.05 6.78 9.39
N ASP A 144 -20.23 6.37 10.36
CA ASP A 144 -19.01 7.05 10.77
C ASP A 144 -17.87 6.04 10.98
N GLY A 145 -16.63 6.53 10.94
CA GLY A 145 -15.45 5.75 11.29
C GLY A 145 -14.80 5.02 10.12
N CYS A 146 -15.32 5.10 8.89
CA CYS A 146 -14.82 4.33 7.73
C CYS A 146 -13.30 4.34 7.59
N LYS A 147 -12.66 5.51 7.63
CA LYS A 147 -11.19 5.64 7.52
C LYS A 147 -10.44 4.93 8.66
N ARG A 148 -10.93 5.08 9.90
CA ARG A 148 -10.34 4.47 11.10
C ARG A 148 -10.53 2.96 11.07
N ILE A 149 -11.75 2.49 10.79
CA ILE A 149 -12.09 1.07 10.70
C ILE A 149 -11.31 0.41 9.55
N ALA A 150 -11.22 1.06 8.38
CA ALA A 150 -10.46 0.54 7.25
C ALA A 150 -8.97 0.37 7.58
N ALA A 151 -8.35 1.38 8.19
CA ALA A 151 -6.96 1.30 8.65
C ALA A 151 -6.75 0.19 9.70
N SER A 152 -7.66 0.05 10.66
CA SER A 152 -7.60 -1.03 11.66
C SER A 152 -7.74 -2.42 11.04
N LEU A 153 -8.71 -2.61 10.14
CA LEU A 153 -8.90 -3.88 9.45
C LEU A 153 -7.73 -4.23 8.51
N PHE A 154 -7.13 -3.22 7.88
CA PHE A 154 -5.92 -3.39 7.10
C PHE A 154 -4.77 -3.91 7.98
N LEU A 155 -4.51 -3.26 9.12
CA LEU A 155 -3.46 -3.71 10.05
C LEU A 155 -3.72 -5.12 10.59
N GLU A 156 -4.95 -5.41 11.03
CA GLU A 156 -5.34 -6.73 11.51
C GLU A 156 -5.18 -7.81 10.44
N PHE A 157 -5.56 -7.50 9.20
CA PHE A 157 -5.40 -8.44 8.09
C PHE A 157 -3.92 -8.73 7.84
N LEU A 158 -3.05 -7.73 7.90
CA LEU A 158 -1.61 -7.94 7.77
C LEU A 158 -1.03 -8.73 8.96
N ASP A 159 -1.48 -8.43 10.18
CA ASP A 159 -1.01 -9.09 11.40
C ASP A 159 -1.38 -10.57 11.42
N ARG A 160 -2.65 -10.89 11.14
CA ARG A 160 -3.13 -12.29 11.05
C ARG A 160 -2.55 -13.07 9.87
N ASN A 161 -1.93 -12.39 8.92
CA ASN A 161 -1.18 -13.04 7.85
C ASN A 161 0.34 -13.08 8.12
N ASP A 162 0.80 -12.82 9.35
CA ASP A 162 2.22 -12.77 9.73
C ASP A 162 3.04 -11.80 8.85
N PHE A 163 2.39 -10.75 8.34
CA PHE A 163 2.99 -9.85 7.36
C PHE A 163 3.15 -8.41 7.87
N LEU A 164 2.48 -8.02 8.96
CA LEU A 164 2.57 -6.65 9.48
C LEU A 164 4.01 -6.22 9.83
N TYR A 165 4.84 -7.17 10.25
CA TYR A 165 6.22 -6.92 10.68
C TYR A 165 7.24 -7.59 9.75
N LYS A 166 8.39 -6.94 9.58
CA LYS A 166 9.59 -7.44 8.90
C LYS A 166 10.77 -7.14 9.82
N ASP A 167 11.52 -8.16 10.22
CA ASP A 167 12.67 -8.02 11.13
C ASP A 167 12.34 -7.29 12.45
N SER A 168 11.14 -7.52 13.00
CA SER A 168 10.57 -6.84 14.19
C SER A 168 10.23 -5.35 14.01
N GLU A 169 10.36 -4.82 12.79
CA GLU A 169 9.92 -3.49 12.43
C GLU A 169 8.58 -3.54 11.70
N LYS A 170 7.68 -2.60 11.99
CA LYS A 170 6.38 -2.51 11.33
C LYS A 170 6.60 -2.06 9.88
N ARG A 171 6.11 -2.83 8.91
CA ARG A 171 6.30 -2.55 7.48
C ARG A 171 5.78 -1.19 7.05
N ILE A 172 4.67 -0.76 7.66
CA ILE A 172 4.06 0.54 7.40
C ILE A 172 4.07 1.39 8.67
N SER A 173 4.75 2.53 8.62
CA SER A 173 4.71 3.49 9.73
C SER A 173 3.32 4.07 9.91
N ASP A 174 2.99 4.52 11.12
CA ASP A 174 1.68 5.12 11.41
C ASP A 174 1.44 6.38 10.57
N GLY A 175 2.49 7.16 10.30
CA GLY A 175 2.43 8.31 9.40
C GLY A 175 2.11 7.92 7.95
N ALA A 176 2.75 6.86 7.43
CA ALA A 176 2.46 6.34 6.10
C ALA A 176 1.02 5.80 6.02
N LEU A 177 0.55 5.07 7.03
CA LEU A 177 -0.83 4.56 7.10
C LEU A 177 -1.87 5.70 7.03
N VAL A 178 -1.66 6.77 7.81
CA VAL A 178 -2.54 7.95 7.79
C VAL A 178 -2.51 8.59 6.40
N ALA A 179 -1.33 8.79 5.83
CA ALA A 179 -1.17 9.41 4.52
C ALA A 179 -1.89 8.62 3.42
N ILE A 180 -1.67 7.31 3.30
CA ILE A 180 -2.32 6.50 2.26
C ILE A 180 -3.84 6.42 2.46
N THR A 181 -4.31 6.40 3.71
CA THR A 181 -5.75 6.37 4.01
C THR A 181 -6.43 7.65 3.54
N LEU A 182 -5.77 8.80 3.73
CA LEU A 182 -6.25 10.09 3.23
C LEU A 182 -6.15 10.18 1.71
N MET A 183 -5.03 9.76 1.12
CA MET A 183 -4.86 9.75 -0.34
C MET A 183 -5.94 8.92 -1.04
N ILE A 184 -6.23 7.71 -0.55
CA ILE A 184 -7.32 6.89 -1.08
C ILE A 184 -8.68 7.59 -0.91
N ALA A 185 -8.93 8.22 0.24
CA ALA A 185 -10.20 8.89 0.46
C ALA A 185 -10.44 10.02 -0.56
N GLU A 186 -9.40 10.82 -0.82
CA GLU A 186 -9.43 11.98 -1.72
C GLU A 186 -9.22 11.61 -3.20
N SER A 187 -8.73 10.41 -3.52
CA SER A 187 -8.45 10.01 -4.90
C SER A 187 -9.73 9.85 -5.73
N ASP A 188 -9.63 10.09 -7.03
CA ASP A 188 -10.71 9.80 -7.96
C ASP A 188 -10.89 8.28 -8.14
N PRO A 189 -12.10 7.79 -8.48
CA PRO A 189 -12.33 6.36 -8.74
C PRO A 189 -11.46 5.80 -9.87
N GLU A 190 -11.11 6.63 -10.86
CA GLU A 190 -10.22 6.25 -11.98
C GLU A 190 -8.79 5.95 -11.49
N GLU A 191 -8.39 6.51 -10.35
CA GLU A 191 -7.07 6.33 -9.74
C GLU A 191 -6.99 5.06 -8.87
N LYS A 192 -8.04 4.22 -8.84
CA LYS A 192 -8.05 2.99 -8.05
C LYS A 192 -6.79 2.15 -8.23
N GLU A 193 -6.44 1.86 -9.47
CA GLU A 193 -5.34 0.95 -9.78
C GLU A 193 -3.99 1.52 -9.33
N ILE A 194 -3.78 2.84 -9.48
CA ILE A 194 -2.54 3.47 -9.03
C ILE A 194 -2.47 3.52 -7.49
N MET A 195 -3.59 3.79 -6.81
CA MET A 195 -3.67 3.76 -5.34
C MET A 195 -3.38 2.36 -4.78
N VAL A 196 -4.00 1.32 -5.35
CA VAL A 196 -3.79 -0.07 -4.94
C VAL A 196 -2.32 -0.46 -5.10
N LYS A 197 -1.70 -0.16 -6.24
CA LYS A 197 -0.28 -0.43 -6.48
C LYS A 197 0.62 0.34 -5.53
N LEU A 198 0.30 1.60 -5.21
CA LEU A 198 1.06 2.38 -4.26
C LEU A 198 1.08 1.70 -2.88
N VAL A 199 -0.09 1.27 -2.38
CA VAL A 199 -0.17 0.53 -1.11
C VAL A 199 0.63 -0.77 -1.16
N MET A 200 0.52 -1.53 -2.26
CA MET A 200 1.29 -2.77 -2.43
C MET A 200 2.80 -2.53 -2.37
N ASN A 201 3.30 -1.48 -3.02
CA ASN A 201 4.73 -1.17 -3.03
C ASN A 201 5.21 -0.67 -1.66
N LEU A 202 4.40 0.12 -0.96
CA LEU A 202 4.71 0.58 0.41
C LEU A 202 4.81 -0.57 1.43
N LEU A 203 4.19 -1.71 1.15
CA LEU A 203 4.30 -2.91 1.99
C LEU A 203 5.58 -3.73 1.72
N THR A 204 6.24 -3.50 0.58
CA THR A 204 7.42 -4.26 0.15
C THR A 204 8.74 -3.50 0.27
N LEU A 205 8.67 -2.19 0.51
CA LEU A 205 9.82 -1.34 0.85
C LEU A 205 10.56 -1.83 2.11
#